data_AF-A0A2M7RLY5-F1
#
_entry.id   AF-A0A2M7RLY5-F1
#
_cell.length_a   1.000
_cell.length_b   1.000
_cell.length_c   1.000
_cell.angle_alpha   90.00
_cell.angle_beta   90.00
_cell.angle_gamma   90.00
#
_symmetry.space_group_name_H-M   'P 1'
#
loop_
_entity.id
_entity.type
_entity.pdbx_description
1 polymer ?
#
loop_
_entity_poly.entity_id
_entity_poly.type
_entity_poly.pdbx_seq_one_letter_code
_entity_poly.pdbx_strand_id
1 'polypeptide(L)'
;MIKKIILLKLKIIAKLILWKQKPQIIGITGSLGKTTAKDTIAKVLKDDFDIYAAGKNLNTDFGLPLTIMRQETPLNIRNILAWGKVLWLGAKDIYAKDYPKILILEYGL
;
A
#
# COMPACT_ATOMS: atom_id res chain seq x y z
N MET A 1 21.41 6.50 2.71
CA MET A 1 20.88 7.82 2.30
C MET A 1 19.71 7.73 1.31
N ILE A 2 19.89 7.10 0.14
CA ILE A 2 18.85 6.98 -0.92
C ILE A 2 17.55 6.29 -0.44
N LYS A 3 17.65 5.16 0.27
CA LYS A 3 16.48 4.46 0.86
C LYS A 3 15.60 5.38 1.71
N LYS A 4 16.21 6.25 2.52
CA LYS A 4 15.49 7.19 3.40
C LYS A 4 14.72 8.24 2.59
N ILE A 5 15.32 8.73 1.50
CA ILE A 5 14.67 9.69 0.58
C ILE A 5 13.48 9.04 -0.13
N ILE A 6 13.66 7.82 -0.65
CA ILE A 6 12.58 7.07 -1.30
C ILE A 6 11.43 6.84 -0.30
N LEU A 7 11.76 6.34 0.89
CA LEU A 7 10.77 6.09 1.93
C LEU A 7 10.02 7.37 2.35
N LEU A 8 10.73 8.50 2.45
CA LEU A 8 10.11 9.79 2.75
C LEU A 8 9.11 10.20 1.66
N LYS A 9 9.49 10.08 0.37
CA LYS A 9 8.61 10.40 -0.75
C LYS A 9 7.37 9.49 -0.78
N LEU A 10 7.55 8.18 -0.61
CA LEU A 10 6.44 7.23 -0.52
C LEU A 10 5.49 7.58 0.63
N LYS A 11 6.02 7.90 1.82
CA LYS A 11 5.22 8.30 2.98
C LYS A 11 4.41 9.58 2.72
N ILE A 12 5.01 10.58 2.06
CA ILE A 12 4.32 11.82 1.72
C ILE A 12 3.16 11.52 0.75
N ILE A 13 3.40 10.78 -0.32
CA ILE A 13 2.37 10.45 -1.31
C ILE A 13 1.26 9.61 -0.66
N ALA A 14 1.60 8.56 0.08
CA ALA A 14 0.62 7.73 0.78
C ALA A 14 -0.27 8.55 1.73
N LYS A 15 0.32 9.49 2.50
CA LYS A 15 -0.47 10.41 3.35
C LYS A 15 -1.40 11.30 2.54
N LEU A 16 -0.95 11.83 1.39
CA LEU A 16 -1.79 12.65 0.51
C LEU A 16 -2.95 11.84 -0.07
N ILE A 17 -2.71 10.60 -0.49
CA ILE A 17 -3.76 9.69 -0.95
C ILE A 17 -4.80 9.48 0.15
N LEU A 18 -4.38 9.09 1.35
CA LEU A 18 -5.31 8.87 2.47
C LEU A 18 -6.11 10.13 2.82
N TRP A 19 -5.48 11.30 2.78
CA TRP A 19 -6.15 12.57 3.06
C TRP A 19 -7.18 12.96 2.00
N LYS A 20 -6.89 12.69 0.71
CA LYS A 20 -7.79 13.00 -0.41
C LYS A 20 -8.91 11.97 -0.56
N GLN A 21 -8.56 10.69 -0.54
CA GLN A 21 -9.47 9.58 -0.85
C GLN A 21 -10.31 9.16 0.36
N LYS A 22 -9.81 9.35 1.59
CA LYS A 22 -10.49 9.02 2.85
C LYS A 22 -11.12 7.60 2.87
N PRO A 23 -10.38 6.55 2.48
CA PRO A 23 -10.91 5.19 2.53
C PRO A 23 -11.12 4.74 3.99
N GLN A 24 -12.00 3.77 4.19
CA GLN A 24 -12.04 3.02 5.45
C GLN A 24 -10.80 2.13 5.54
N ILE A 25 -10.16 2.06 6.71
CA ILE A 25 -8.92 1.28 6.90
C ILE A 25 -9.15 0.16 7.90
N ILE A 26 -8.80 -1.06 7.51
CA ILE A 26 -8.68 -2.23 8.37
C ILE A 26 -7.19 -2.50 8.57
N GLY A 27 -6.67 -2.19 9.76
CA GLY A 27 -5.27 -2.44 10.12
C GLY A 27 -5.09 -3.79 10.79
N ILE A 28 -4.15 -4.60 10.31
CA ILE A 28 -3.85 -5.93 10.84
C ILE A 28 -2.42 -5.92 11.37
N THR A 29 -2.26 -6.26 12.65
CA THR A 29 -0.98 -6.29 13.36
C THR A 29 -0.79 -7.61 14.12
N GLY A 30 0.41 -7.83 14.64
CA GLY A 30 0.79 -9.03 15.39
C GLY A 30 2.08 -9.66 14.87
N SER A 31 2.60 -10.66 15.57
CA SER A 31 3.80 -11.41 15.15
C SER A 31 3.46 -12.53 14.15
N LEU A 32 2.27 -13.13 14.27
CA LEU A 32 1.84 -14.28 13.49
C LEU A 32 0.41 -14.10 12.96
N GLY A 33 0.07 -14.83 11.89
CA GLY A 33 -1.31 -14.90 11.36
C GLY A 33 -1.80 -13.66 10.59
N LYS A 34 -1.00 -12.59 10.48
CA LYS A 34 -1.38 -11.34 9.80
C LYS A 34 -1.82 -11.56 8.35
N THR A 35 -1.01 -12.25 7.55
CA THR A 35 -1.30 -12.49 6.13
C THR A 35 -2.54 -13.34 5.95
N THR A 36 -2.70 -14.40 6.75
CA THR A 36 -3.90 -15.24 6.74
C THR A 36 -5.16 -14.45 7.11
N ALA A 37 -5.08 -13.58 8.12
CA ALA A 37 -6.19 -12.72 8.52
C ALA A 37 -6.55 -11.73 7.40
N LYS A 38 -5.55 -11.09 6.79
CA LYS A 38 -5.71 -10.17 5.65
C LYS A 38 -6.41 -10.85 4.48
N ASP A 39 -5.94 -12.03 4.09
CA ASP A 39 -6.51 -12.77 2.96
C ASP A 39 -7.93 -13.25 3.25
N THR A 40 -8.20 -13.66 4.50
CA THR A 40 -9.55 -14.08 4.94
C THR A 40 -10.52 -12.90 4.91
N ILE A 41 -10.14 -11.76 5.48
CA ILE A 41 -10.96 -10.53 5.46
C ILE A 41 -11.19 -10.07 4.02
N ALA A 42 -10.15 -10.07 3.18
CA ALA A 42 -10.28 -9.70 1.78
C ALA A 42 -11.25 -10.63 1.03
N LYS A 43 -11.16 -11.94 1.27
CA LYS A 43 -12.03 -12.94 0.65
C LYS A 43 -13.50 -12.77 1.05
N VAL A 44 -13.78 -12.33 2.28
CA VAL A 44 -15.15 -12.10 2.75
C VAL A 44 -15.71 -10.78 2.20
N LEU A 45 -14.91 -9.70 2.17
CA LEU A 45 -15.40 -8.37 1.81
C LEU A 45 -15.47 -8.08 0.31
N LYS A 46 -14.70 -8.80 -0.52
CA LYS A 46 -14.54 -8.49 -1.95
C LYS A 46 -15.83 -8.55 -2.78
N ASP A 47 -16.84 -9.31 -2.34
CA ASP A 47 -18.06 -9.52 -3.12
C ASP A 47 -19.08 -8.37 -2.91
N ASP A 48 -19.00 -7.70 -1.76
CA ASP A 48 -19.93 -6.62 -1.38
C ASP A 48 -19.29 -5.22 -1.40
N PHE A 49 -17.97 -5.13 -1.32
CA PHE A 49 -17.24 -3.87 -1.19
C PHE A 49 -16.09 -3.75 -2.18
N ASP A 50 -15.85 -2.51 -2.64
CA ASP A 50 -14.63 -2.16 -3.34
C ASP A 50 -13.47 -2.06 -2.33
N ILE A 51 -12.64 -3.10 -2.32
CA ILE A 51 -11.54 -3.27 -1.38
C ILE A 51 -10.19 -3.29 -2.10
N TYR A 52 -9.13 -2.99 -1.36
CA TYR A 52 -7.77 -3.33 -1.76
C TYR A 52 -6.97 -3.92 -0.61
N ALA A 53 -6.34 -5.06 -0.90
CA ALA A 53 -5.35 -5.72 -0.06
C ALA A 53 -4.18 -6.14 -0.96
N ALA A 54 -2.94 -5.87 -0.55
CA ALA A 54 -1.78 -6.31 -1.32
C ALA A 54 -1.74 -7.85 -1.39
N GLY A 55 -1.64 -8.42 -2.59
CA GLY A 55 -1.63 -9.88 -2.79
C GLY A 55 -0.37 -10.59 -2.27
N LYS A 56 0.71 -9.85 -2.02
CA LYS A 56 1.97 -10.36 -1.46
C LYS A 56 2.17 -9.84 -0.05
N ASN A 57 2.89 -10.60 0.75
CA ASN A 57 3.41 -10.08 2.01
C ASN A 57 4.51 -9.04 1.69
N LEU A 58 4.28 -7.80 2.10
CA LEU A 58 5.24 -6.70 1.99
C LEU A 58 5.80 -6.33 3.37
N ASN A 59 6.40 -7.30 4.09
CA ASN A 59 7.10 -7.13 5.38
C ASN A 59 8.39 -6.29 5.23
N THR A 60 8.28 -5.07 4.75
CA THR A 60 9.37 -4.10 4.64
C THR A 60 8.88 -2.71 5.02
N ASP A 61 9.81 -1.80 5.34
CA ASP A 61 9.50 -0.39 5.59
C ASP A 61 8.71 0.28 4.45
N PHE A 62 8.83 -0.24 3.23
CA PHE A 62 8.15 0.27 2.04
C PHE A 62 6.74 -0.29 1.86
N GLY A 63 6.42 -1.42 2.49
CA GLY A 63 5.23 -2.20 2.17
C GLY A 63 3.93 -1.46 2.41
N LEU A 64 3.82 -0.80 3.56
CA LEU A 64 2.64 -0.03 3.94
C LEU A 64 2.37 1.13 2.96
N PRO A 65 3.30 2.07 2.70
CA PRO A 65 3.03 3.14 1.75
C PRO A 65 2.85 2.64 0.31
N LEU A 66 3.52 1.56 -0.10
CA LEU A 66 3.30 0.95 -1.42
C LEU A 66 1.91 0.33 -1.55
N THR A 67 1.42 -0.33 -0.51
CA THR A 67 0.05 -0.87 -0.46
C THR A 67 -0.98 0.24 -0.62
N ILE A 68 -0.81 1.36 0.09
CA ILE A 68 -1.69 2.54 -0.05
C ILE A 68 -1.64 3.09 -1.48
N MET A 69 -0.48 3.06 -2.13
CA MET A 69 -0.29 3.52 -3.51
C MET A 69 -0.71 2.48 -4.57
N ARG A 70 -1.27 1.33 -4.16
CA ARG A 70 -1.57 0.17 -5.02
C ARG A 70 -0.39 -0.27 -5.90
N GLN A 71 0.84 -0.11 -5.38
CA GLN A 71 2.08 -0.45 -6.07
C GLN A 71 2.81 -1.59 -5.36
N GLU A 72 3.72 -2.23 -6.10
CA GLU A 72 4.67 -3.20 -5.56
C GLU A 72 6.08 -2.62 -5.48
N THR A 73 6.95 -3.30 -4.72
CA THR A 73 8.38 -2.97 -4.69
C THR A 73 8.99 -3.29 -6.06
N PRO A 74 9.80 -2.40 -6.66
CA PRO A 74 10.52 -2.71 -7.89
C PRO A 74 11.39 -3.97 -7.75
N LEU A 75 11.49 -4.77 -8.82
CA LEU A 75 12.36 -5.95 -8.87
C LEU A 75 13.81 -5.64 -8.48
N ASN A 76 14.31 -4.47 -8.91
CA ASN A 76 15.63 -3.96 -8.53
C ASN A 76 15.49 -2.67 -7.73
N ILE A 77 15.67 -2.76 -6.41
CA ILE A 77 15.57 -1.63 -5.47
C ILE A 77 16.63 -0.55 -5.73
N ARG A 78 17.75 -0.88 -6.39
CA ARG A 78 18.80 0.10 -6.74
C ARG A 78 18.44 0.90 -8.00
N ASN A 79 17.43 0.49 -8.76
CA ASN A 79 17.02 1.17 -9.99
C ASN A 79 16.19 2.43 -9.67
N ILE A 80 16.81 3.60 -9.82
CA ILE A 80 16.18 4.91 -9.54
C ILE A 80 15.04 5.21 -10.52
N LEU A 81 15.15 4.80 -11.79
CA LEU A 81 14.09 5.00 -12.79
C LEU A 81 12.84 4.19 -12.45
N ALA A 82 13.02 2.96 -11.98
CA ALA A 82 11.91 2.12 -11.52
C ALA A 82 11.18 2.76 -10.32
N TRP A 83 11.93 3.35 -9.38
CA TRP A 83 11.34 4.15 -8.30
C TRP A 83 10.62 5.40 -8.80
N GLY A 84 11.17 6.08 -9.81
CA GLY A 84 10.49 7.19 -10.48
C GLY A 84 9.14 6.78 -11.04
N LYS A 85 9.07 5.61 -11.70
CA LYS A 85 7.81 5.04 -12.22
C LYS A 85 6.82 4.71 -11.10
N VAL A 86 7.27 4.07 -10.01
CA VAL A 86 6.42 3.75 -8.84
C VAL A 86 5.85 5.02 -8.21
N LEU A 87 6.67 6.05 -8.03
CA LEU A 87 6.23 7.33 -7.47
C LEU A 87 5.22 8.03 -8.39
N TRP A 88 5.47 8.02 -9.70
CA TRP A 88 4.55 8.62 -10.67
C TRP A 88 3.22 7.88 -10.75
N LEU A 89 3.24 6.55 -10.86
CA LEU A 89 2.02 5.74 -10.90
C LEU A 89 1.23 5.87 -9.61
N GLY A 90 1.87 5.73 -8.45
CA GLY A 90 1.18 5.85 -7.17
C GLY A 90 0.70 7.27 -6.88
N ALA A 91 1.34 8.33 -7.38
CA ALA A 91 0.84 9.69 -7.24
C ALA A 91 -0.48 9.93 -7.98
N LYS A 92 -0.81 9.13 -9.01
CA LYS A 92 -2.12 9.21 -9.68
C LYS A 92 -3.26 8.85 -8.75
N ASP A 93 -3.01 7.99 -7.76
CA ASP A 93 -4.03 7.57 -6.78
C ASP A 93 -4.49 8.72 -5.88
N ILE A 94 -3.78 9.86 -5.86
CA ILE A 94 -4.23 11.08 -5.18
C ILE A 94 -5.56 11.59 -5.76
N TYR A 95 -5.78 11.39 -7.07
CA TYR A 95 -6.95 11.87 -7.81
C TYR A 95 -7.70 10.76 -8.55
N ALA A 96 -7.36 9.49 -8.28
CA ALA A 96 -8.05 8.35 -8.86
C ALA A 96 -9.54 8.36 -8.47
N LYS A 97 -10.42 8.18 -9.45
CA LYS A 97 -11.87 8.06 -9.22
C LYS A 97 -12.27 6.65 -8.77
N ASP A 98 -11.45 5.67 -9.11
CA ASP A 98 -11.57 4.24 -8.85
C ASP A 98 -10.69 3.81 -7.67
N TYR A 99 -10.47 4.71 -6.70
CA TYR A 99 -9.72 4.37 -5.51
C TYR A 99 -10.59 3.53 -4.56
N PRO A 100 -10.08 2.41 -4.00
CA PRO A 100 -10.85 1.49 -3.19
C PRO A 100 -11.47 2.17 -1.97
N LYS A 101 -12.72 1.80 -1.65
CA LYS A 101 -13.42 2.30 -0.47
C LYS A 101 -12.84 1.75 0.83
N ILE A 102 -12.32 0.53 0.81
CA ILE A 102 -11.72 -0.12 1.98
C ILE A 102 -10.28 -0.54 1.68
N LEU A 103 -9.34 -0.14 2.53
CA LEU A 103 -7.96 -0.63 2.53
C LEU A 103 -7.76 -1.65 3.65
N ILE A 104 -7.20 -2.81 3.31
CA ILE A 104 -6.76 -3.80 4.29
C ILE A 104 -5.25 -3.74 4.35
N LEU A 105 -4.72 -3.22 5.46
CA LEU A 105 -3.31 -2.90 5.64
C LEU A 105 -2.68 -3.84 6.67
N GLU A 106 -1.63 -4.55 6.26
CA GLU A 106 -0.80 -5.35 7.15
C GLU A 106 0.36 -4.49 7.70
N TYR A 107 0.56 -4.51 9.02
CA TYR A 107 1.67 -3.85 9.69
C TYR A 107 2.28 -4.76 10.76
N GLY A 108 3.57 -5.07 10.63
CA GLY A 108 4.32 -5.83 11.62
C GLY A 108 5.69 -6.21 11.06
N LEU A 109 6.69 -6.25 11.93
CA LEU A 109 8.03 -6.78 11.62
C LEU A 109 8.06 -8.29 11.84
#